data_AF-A0A536Z749-F1
#
_entry.id   AF-A0A536Z749-F1
#
_cell.length_a   1.000
_cell.length_b   1.000
_cell.length_c   1.000
_cell.angle_alpha   90.00
_cell.angle_beta   90.00
_cell.angle_gamma   90.00
#
_symmetry.space_group_name_H-M   'P 1'
#
loop_
_entity.id
_entity.type
_entity.pdbx_description
1 polymer ?
#
loop_
_entity_poly.entity_id
_entity_poly.type
_entity_poly.pdbx_seq_one_letter_code
_entity_poly.pdbx_strand_id
1 'polypeptide(L)'
;MNTLDLQAAAAFLHIHPVTLQEKARAGEIPGAKIGKCWVFVDVDLVEHIRSQYPRRVLQSERKELEPCHSTNATTPRIGGSRSATAEEKYSTALGLKTNLRPRSITTS
;
A
#
# COMPACT_ATOMS: atom_id res chain seq x y z
N MET A 1 -12.37 -29.83 1.74
CA MET A 1 -11.25 -29.84 0.81
C MET A 1 -11.56 -30.91 -0.20
N ASN A 2 -12.08 -30.46 -1.33
CA ASN A 2 -12.59 -31.31 -2.40
C ASN A 2 -11.70 -31.12 -3.61
N THR A 3 -11.43 -32.21 -4.32
CA THR A 3 -10.75 -32.16 -5.61
C THR A 3 -11.76 -31.99 -6.73
N LEU A 4 -11.46 -31.12 -7.68
CA LEU A 4 -12.27 -30.83 -8.85
C LEU A 4 -11.54 -31.33 -10.10
N ASP A 5 -12.32 -31.94 -10.99
CA ASP A 5 -11.85 -32.32 -12.32
C ASP A 5 -11.83 -31.10 -13.25
N LEU A 6 -11.16 -31.20 -14.41
CA LEU A 6 -10.96 -30.06 -15.32
C LEU A 6 -12.26 -29.31 -15.66
N GLN A 7 -13.33 -30.05 -15.96
CA GLN A 7 -14.63 -29.45 -16.31
C GLN A 7 -15.28 -28.76 -15.11
N ALA A 8 -15.19 -29.36 -13.92
CA ALA A 8 -15.76 -28.79 -12.71
C ALA A 8 -15.00 -27.53 -12.28
N ALA A 9 -13.67 -27.55 -12.38
CA ALA A 9 -12.83 -26.38 -12.11
C ALA A 9 -13.06 -25.26 -13.14
N ALA A 10 -13.27 -25.61 -14.41
CA ALA A 10 -13.60 -24.66 -15.48
C ALA A 10 -14.95 -23.97 -15.23
N ALA A 11 -15.97 -24.75 -14.85
CA ALA A 11 -17.26 -24.22 -14.45
C ALA A 11 -17.16 -23.33 -13.20
N PHE A 12 -16.34 -23.72 -12.22
CA PHE A 12 -16.13 -22.96 -10.98
C PHE A 12 -15.48 -21.59 -11.22
N LEU A 13 -14.47 -21.53 -12.11
CA LEU A 13 -13.80 -20.28 -12.47
C LEU A 13 -14.52 -19.49 -13.58
N HIS A 14 -15.59 -20.05 -14.17
CA HIS A 14 -16.26 -19.51 -15.36
C HIS A 14 -15.31 -19.28 -16.56
N ILE A 15 -14.39 -20.21 -16.81
CA ILE A 15 -13.42 -20.17 -17.92
C ILE A 15 -13.61 -21.41 -18.79
N HIS A 16 -13.31 -21.32 -20.09
CA HIS A 16 -13.33 -22.49 -20.97
C HIS A 16 -12.30 -23.55 -20.52
N PRO A 17 -12.62 -24.85 -20.52
CA PRO A 17 -11.74 -25.91 -20.00
C PRO A 17 -10.38 -25.98 -20.70
N VAL A 18 -10.33 -25.69 -22.01
CA VAL A 18 -9.05 -25.64 -22.76
C VAL A 18 -8.15 -24.51 -22.24
N THR A 19 -8.71 -23.33 -22.00
CA THR A 19 -7.95 -22.19 -21.43
C THR A 19 -7.49 -22.48 -20.01
N LEU A 20 -8.34 -23.14 -19.20
CA LEU A 20 -7.94 -23.57 -17.86
C LEU A 20 -6.77 -24.56 -17.92
N GLN A 21 -6.80 -25.51 -18.85
CA GLN A 21 -5.72 -26.47 -19.06
C GLN A 21 -4.41 -25.79 -19.48
N GLU A 22 -4.47 -24.81 -20.38
CA GLU A 22 -3.30 -24.02 -20.80
C GLU A 22 -2.70 -23.25 -19.63
N LYS A 23 -3.53 -22.58 -18.83
CA LYS A 23 -3.11 -21.84 -17.64
C LYS A 23 -2.51 -22.74 -16.56
N ALA A 24 -3.10 -23.91 -16.33
CA ALA A 24 -2.57 -24.91 -15.42
C ALA A 24 -1.22 -25.45 -15.93
N ARG A 25 -1.07 -25.66 -17.24
CA ARG A 25 0.21 -26.06 -17.86
C ARG A 25 1.27 -24.97 -17.75
N ALA A 26 0.88 -23.70 -17.83
CA ALA A 26 1.76 -22.55 -17.64
C ALA A 26 2.13 -22.31 -16.16
N GLY A 27 1.45 -22.97 -15.22
CA GLY A 27 1.65 -22.77 -13.78
C GLY A 27 1.01 -21.50 -13.23
N GLU A 28 0.11 -20.85 -13.98
CA GLU A 28 -0.63 -19.66 -13.53
C GLU A 28 -1.74 -20.02 -12.53
N ILE A 29 -2.41 -21.15 -12.77
CA ILE A 29 -3.49 -21.65 -11.93
C ILE A 29 -2.98 -22.89 -11.19
N PRO A 30 -3.17 -22.97 -9.85
CA PRO A 30 -2.73 -24.12 -9.07
C PRO A 30 -3.54 -25.36 -9.47
N GLY A 31 -2.86 -26.35 -10.03
CA GLY A 31 -3.43 -27.63 -10.43
C GLY A 31 -2.34 -28.67 -10.65
N ALA A 32 -2.67 -29.93 -10.40
CA ALA A 32 -1.75 -31.04 -10.57
C ALA A 32 -2.22 -31.93 -11.72
N LYS A 33 -1.28 -32.36 -12.56
CA LYS A 33 -1.54 -33.36 -13.59
C LYS A 33 -1.32 -34.75 -13.01
N ILE A 34 -2.39 -35.49 -12.78
CA ILE A 34 -2.36 -36.85 -12.24
C ILE A 34 -2.67 -37.82 -13.38
N GLY A 35 -1.63 -38.44 -13.92
CA GLY A 35 -1.73 -39.28 -15.11
C GLY A 35 -2.17 -38.48 -16.34
N LYS A 36 -3.37 -38.80 -16.85
CA LYS A 36 -3.97 -38.12 -18.02
C LYS A 36 -4.92 -36.99 -17.64
N CYS A 37 -5.35 -36.92 -16.39
CA CYS A 37 -6.35 -35.95 -15.93
C CYS A 37 -5.69 -34.79 -15.17
N TRP A 38 -6.32 -33.62 -15.25
CA TRP A 38 -5.97 -32.47 -14.42
C TRP A 38 -6.86 -32.45 -13.20
N VAL A 39 -6.25 -32.34 -12.03
CA VAL A 39 -6.94 -32.29 -10.75
C VAL A 39 -6.61 -30.97 -10.06
N PHE A 40 -7.65 -30.29 -9.61
CA PHE A 40 -7.57 -29.01 -8.93
C PHE A 40 -8.11 -29.17 -7.51
N VAL A 41 -7.55 -28.42 -6.58
CA VAL A 41 -8.05 -28.37 -5.20
C VAL A 41 -8.93 -27.14 -5.07
N ASP A 42 -10.12 -27.30 -4.48
CA ASP A 42 -11.07 -26.21 -4.23
C ASP A 42 -10.44 -25.02 -3.48
N VAL A 43 -9.70 -25.31 -2.40
CA VAL A 43 -9.02 -24.30 -1.58
C VAL A 43 -8.03 -23.48 -2.41
N ASP A 44 -7.21 -24.13 -3.23
CA ASP A 44 -6.18 -23.47 -4.03
C ASP A 44 -6.80 -22.58 -5.12
N LEU A 45 -7.91 -23.03 -5.74
CA LEU A 45 -8.65 -22.20 -6.70
C LEU A 45 -9.25 -20.96 -6.04
N VAL A 46 -9.79 -21.10 -4.82
CA VAL A 46 -10.30 -19.96 -4.05
C VAL A 46 -9.17 -19.00 -3.67
N GLU A 47 -8.00 -19.52 -3.28
CA GLU A 47 -6.82 -18.69 -3.01
C GLU A 47 -6.34 -17.96 -4.27
N HIS A 48 -6.38 -18.62 -5.43
CA HIS A 48 -6.11 -17.97 -6.70
C HIS A 48 -7.08 -16.82 -6.99
N ILE A 49 -8.39 -17.01 -6.76
CA ILE A 49 -9.37 -15.90 -6.91
C ILE A 49 -9.03 -14.75 -5.94
N ARG A 50 -8.67 -15.07 -4.69
CA ARG A 50 -8.32 -14.08 -3.67
C ARG A 50 -7.07 -13.27 -4.01
N SER A 51 -6.08 -13.89 -4.65
CA SER A 51 -4.85 -13.21 -5.07
C SER A 51 -5.09 -12.21 -6.21
N GLN A 52 -6.14 -12.42 -7.02
CA GLN A 52 -6.55 -11.49 -8.07
C GLN A 52 -7.29 -10.26 -7.56
N TYR A 53 -7.74 -10.25 -6.30
CA TYR A 53 -8.37 -9.06 -5.76
C TYR A 53 -7.37 -7.90 -5.74
N PRO A 54 -7.70 -6.74 -6.32
CA PRO A 54 -6.87 -5.57 -6.16
C PRO A 54 -6.75 -5.31 -4.66
N ARG A 55 -5.52 -5.07 -4.19
CA ARG A 55 -5.27 -4.69 -2.79
C ARG A 55 -6.11 -3.44 -2.51
N ARG A 56 -7.29 -3.62 -1.92
CA ARG A 56 -8.02 -2.55 -1.26
C ARG A 56 -7.26 -2.33 0.04
N VAL A 57 -6.17 -1.58 -0.08
CA VAL A 57 -5.38 -1.10 1.04
C VAL A 57 -6.36 -0.31 1.91
N LEU A 58 -6.80 -0.90 3.03
CA LEU A 58 -7.06 -0.12 4.22
C LEU A 58 -5.77 0.69 4.43
N GLN A 59 -5.89 2.02 4.33
CA GLN A 59 -4.81 3.02 4.35
C GLN A 59 -4.01 3.07 5.68
N SER A 60 -3.70 1.93 6.30
CA SER A 60 -3.00 1.91 7.59
C SER A 60 -1.70 1.11 7.61
N GLU A 61 -1.40 0.30 6.59
CA GLU A 61 -0.11 -0.40 6.56
C GLU A 61 0.60 -0.08 5.26
N ARG A 62 1.33 1.04 5.30
CA ARG A 62 2.46 1.35 4.42
C ARG A 62 3.40 0.14 4.42
N LYS A 63 3.18 -0.80 3.49
CA LYS A 63 4.28 -1.59 2.96
C LYS A 63 5.16 -0.57 2.25
N GLU A 64 6.31 -0.30 2.85
CA GLU A 64 7.38 0.56 2.34
C GLU A 64 7.56 0.27 0.86
N LEU A 65 6.97 1.13 0.04
CA LEU A 65 7.25 1.20 -1.37
C LEU A 65 8.65 1.81 -1.44
N GLU A 66 9.59 1.01 -1.93
CA GLU A 66 10.85 1.38 -2.60
C GLU A 66 11.50 2.70 -2.14
N PRO A 67 12.72 2.67 -1.56
CA PRO A 67 13.44 3.88 -1.19
C PRO A 67 13.45 4.86 -2.37
N CYS A 68 12.84 6.03 -2.17
CA CYS A 68 12.76 7.06 -3.19
C CYS A 68 14.18 7.42 -3.65
N HIS A 69 14.51 7.18 -4.93
CA HIS A 69 15.84 7.43 -5.49
C HIS A 69 16.24 8.92 -5.60
N SER A 70 15.50 9.85 -4.99
CA SER A 70 15.71 11.30 -5.16
C SER A 70 16.40 11.99 -3.99
N THR A 71 17.07 11.27 -3.08
CA THR A 71 17.95 11.88 -2.06
C THR A 71 19.39 11.99 -2.56
N ASN A 72 19.62 12.88 -3.53
CA ASN A 72 20.94 13.46 -3.78
C ASN A 72 20.91 14.99 -3.54
N ALA A 73 20.17 15.42 -2.52
CA ALA A 73 20.35 16.76 -1.97
C ALA A 73 21.17 16.61 -0.69
N THR A 74 22.45 17.00 -0.77
CA THR A 74 23.33 17.19 0.38
C THR A 74 22.63 18.06 1.41
N THR A 75 22.17 17.47 2.51
CA THR A 75 21.62 18.20 3.64
C THR A 75 22.75 18.96 4.33
N PRO A 76 22.77 20.31 4.35
CA PRO A 76 23.69 21.02 5.22
C PRO A 76 23.35 20.66 6.67
N ARG A 77 24.40 20.41 7.47
CA ARG A 77 24.26 20.20 8.92
C ARG A 77 23.52 21.40 9.53
N ILE A 78 22.52 21.07 10.33
CA ILE A 78 21.80 21.96 11.25
C ILE A 78 22.68 23.14 11.70
N GLY A 79 22.25 24.33 11.29
CA GLY A 79 22.73 25.61 11.77
C GLY A 79 21.51 26.52 11.90
N GLY A 80 21.05 26.71 13.13
CA GLY A 80 19.81 27.43 13.42
C GLY A 80 19.79 28.81 12.80
N SER A 81 18.78 29.10 11.98
CA SER A 81 18.43 30.46 11.60
C SER A 81 17.12 30.81 12.27
N ARG A 82 17.19 31.68 13.28
CA ARG A 82 16.01 32.35 13.83
C ARG A 82 15.52 33.34 12.78
N SER A 83 14.75 32.88 11.81
CA SER A 83 14.11 33.74 10.82
C SER A 83 12.92 34.45 11.47
N ALA A 84 13.19 35.53 12.21
CA ALA A 84 12.19 36.41 12.81
C ALA A 84 11.20 37.02 11.77
N THR A 85 11.48 36.85 10.48
CA THR A 85 10.71 37.40 9.37
C THR A 85 9.43 36.65 9.03
N ALA A 86 9.29 35.37 9.41
CA ALA A 86 8.06 34.62 9.13
C ALA A 86 6.92 34.99 10.10
N GLU A 87 7.25 35.17 11.37
CA GLU A 87 6.27 35.42 12.44
C GLU A 87 5.74 36.86 12.45
N GLU A 88 6.57 37.84 12.08
CA GLU A 88 6.13 39.23 11.88
C GLU A 88 5.15 39.36 10.70
N LYS A 89 5.37 38.63 9.60
CA LYS A 89 4.46 38.61 8.44
C LYS A 89 3.12 37.95 8.78
N TYR A 90 3.15 36.92 9.62
CA TYR A 90 1.94 36.22 10.05
C TYR A 90 1.11 37.08 11.01
N SER A 91 1.75 37.72 11.98
CA SER A 91 1.08 38.60 12.95
C SER A 91 0.49 39.86 12.30
N THR A 92 1.17 40.45 11.32
CA THR A 92 0.64 41.56 10.52
C THR A 92 -0.56 41.15 9.66
N ALA A 93 -0.51 40.00 8.98
CA ALA A 93 -1.63 39.49 8.18
C ALA A 93 -2.87 39.17 9.04
N LEU A 94 -2.68 38.68 10.26
CA LEU A 94 -3.76 38.35 11.18
C LEU A 94 -4.24 39.53 12.04
N GLY A 95 -3.62 40.71 11.91
CA GLY A 95 -3.99 41.91 12.67
C GLY A 95 -3.85 41.76 14.19
N LEU A 96 -2.98 40.86 14.66
CA LEU A 96 -2.83 40.57 16.08
C LEU A 96 -2.04 41.69 16.75
N LYS A 97 -2.66 42.42 17.68
CA LYS A 97 -1.96 43.35 18.56
C LYS A 97 -1.00 42.55 19.43
N THR A 98 0.30 42.68 19.18
CA THR A 98 1.33 42.15 20.07
C THR A 98 1.28 42.97 21.36
N ASN A 99 0.67 42.40 22.40
CA ASN A 99 0.63 43.05 23.71
C ASN A 99 2.08 43.16 24.22
N LEU A 100 2.56 44.40 24.38
CA LEU A 100 3.85 44.69 24.99
C LEU A 100 3.91 44.08 26.39
N ARG A 101 5.01 43.39 26.68
CA ARG A 101 5.26 42.71 27.95
C ARG A 101 5.00 43.67 29.14
N PRO A 102 4.28 43.24 30.18
CA PRO A 102 4.21 43.99 31.43
C PRO A 102 5.61 44.09 32.06
N ARG A 103 5.96 45.30 32.49
CA ARG A 103 7.19 45.61 33.24
C ARG A 103 7.08 44.94 34.62
N SER A 104 8.08 44.13 35.00
CA SER A 104 8.09 43.46 36.30
C SER A 104 8.00 44.47 37.45
N ILE A 105 7.03 44.29 38.34
CA ILE A 105 6.96 44.98 39.63
C ILE A 105 7.61 44.08 40.69
N THR A 106 8.74 44.51 41.22
CA THR A 106 9.40 43.91 42.39
C THR A 106 8.78 44.54 43.63
N THR A 107 8.28 43.75 44.58
CA THR A 107 7.86 44.22 45.90
C THR A 107 8.69 43.48 46.95
N SER A 108 9.41 44.24 47.77
CA SER A 108 10.04 43.83 49.02
C SER A 108 9.08 43.97 50.19
#